data_AF-A0A8J6W0Z2-F1
#
_entry.id   AF-A0A8J6W0Z2-F1
#
_cell.length_a   1.000
_cell.length_b   1.000
_cell.length_c   1.000
_cell.angle_alpha   90.00
_cell.angle_beta   90.00
_cell.angle_gamma   90.00
#
_symmetry.space_group_name_H-M   'P 1'
#
loop_
_entity.id
_entity.type
_entity.pdbx_description
1 polymer ?
#
loop_
_entity_poly.entity_id
_entity_poly.type
_entity_poly.pdbx_seq_one_letter_code
_entity_poly.pdbx_strand_id
1 'polypeptide(L)'
;MLPLVLSHELVHPFKFWHRNEICEGMYSGAELYRLCTTHQAEDRQKAFCLALSLSEHGAQVCITAMRNEYKVWVGLRNLPTAALTPLEKAITA
;
A
#
# COMPACT_ATOMS: atom_id res chain seq x y z
N MET A 1 10.29 9.35 2.85
CA MET A 1 10.92 9.16 1.52
C MET A 1 9.85 9.34 0.46
N LEU A 2 10.19 9.53 -0.82
CA LEU A 2 9.17 9.55 -1.87
C LEU A 2 8.61 8.12 -2.10
N PRO A 3 7.28 7.95 -2.26
CA PRO A 3 6.72 6.64 -2.57
C PRO A 3 7.22 6.13 -3.92
N LEU A 4 7.62 4.86 -3.96
CA LEU A 4 7.99 4.20 -5.22
C LEU A 4 6.72 3.98 -6.05
N VAL A 5 6.75 4.34 -7.33
CA VAL A 5 5.65 4.07 -8.28
C VAL A 5 6.09 3.00 -9.26
N LEU A 6 5.36 1.89 -9.31
CA LEU A 6 5.62 0.75 -10.17
C LEU A 6 4.50 0.55 -11.20
N SER A 7 4.87 0.00 -12.35
CA SER A 7 3.87 -0.61 -13.24
C SER A 7 3.31 -1.85 -12.57
N HIS A 8 1.99 -2.04 -12.64
CA HIS A 8 1.36 -3.25 -12.11
C HIS A 8 1.90 -4.54 -12.72
N GLU A 9 2.41 -4.49 -13.96
CA GLU A 9 2.98 -5.66 -14.64
C GLU A 9 4.27 -6.17 -13.99
N LEU A 10 4.91 -5.35 -13.14
CA LEU A 10 6.17 -5.67 -12.47
C LEU A 10 5.98 -6.27 -11.08
N VAL A 11 4.73 -6.49 -10.64
CA VAL A 11 4.45 -7.01 -9.30
C VAL A 11 3.81 -8.40 -9.37
N HIS A 12 4.14 -9.23 -8.39
CA HIS A 12 3.56 -10.57 -8.25
C HIS A 12 2.53 -10.57 -7.12
N PRO A 13 1.23 -10.44 -7.42
CA PRO A 13 0.20 -10.42 -6.40
C PRO A 13 -0.01 -11.82 -5.80
N PHE A 14 -0.32 -11.87 -4.52
CA PHE A 14 -0.73 -13.08 -3.80
C PHE A 14 -1.81 -12.74 -2.77
N LYS A 15 -2.50 -13.77 -2.26
CA LYS A 15 -3.42 -13.64 -1.13
C LYS A 15 -2.83 -14.32 0.10
N PHE A 16 -3.08 -13.75 1.26
CA PHE A 16 -2.62 -14.33 2.52
C PHE A 16 -3.63 -14.08 3.64
N TRP A 17 -3.62 -14.94 4.65
CA TRP A 17 -4.45 -14.77 5.83
C TRP A 17 -3.73 -13.92 6.87
N HIS A 18 -4.39 -12.87 7.37
CA HIS A 18 -3.86 -12.02 8.43
C HIS A 18 -5.01 -11.47 9.26
N ARG A 19 -4.91 -11.45 10.59
CA ARG A 19 -5.94 -10.86 11.49
C ARG A 19 -7.38 -11.28 11.19
N ASN A 20 -7.58 -12.56 10.86
CA ASN A 20 -8.89 -13.13 10.61
C ASN A 20 -9.57 -12.64 9.32
N GLU A 21 -8.77 -12.13 8.36
CA GLU A 21 -9.22 -11.70 7.03
C GLU A 21 -8.26 -12.19 5.92
N ILE A 22 -8.78 -12.30 4.70
CA ILE A 22 -7.97 -12.52 3.49
C ILE A 22 -7.49 -11.16 3.00
N CYS A 23 -6.18 -10.99 2.96
CA CYS A 23 -5.52 -9.79 2.47
C CYS A 23 -4.93 -10.01 1.07
N GLU A 24 -4.89 -8.95 0.27
CA GLU A 24 -4.06 -8.88 -0.92
C GLU A 24 -2.64 -8.45 -0.55
N GLY A 25 -1.65 -9.13 -1.10
CA GLY A 25 -0.25 -8.78 -0.98
C GLY A 25 0.45 -8.80 -2.33
N MET A 26 1.65 -8.24 -2.37
CA MET A 26 2.53 -8.32 -3.54
C MET A 26 3.98 -8.48 -3.13
N TYR A 27 4.76 -9.10 -4.00
CA TYR A 27 6.22 -9.14 -3.87
C TYR A 27 6.86 -8.21 -4.91
N SER A 28 7.79 -7.38 -4.47
CA SER A 28 8.58 -6.49 -5.32
C SER A 28 9.95 -6.23 -4.70
N GLY A 29 11.02 -6.38 -5.49
CA GLY A 29 12.37 -5.99 -5.06
C GLY A 29 12.87 -6.61 -3.74
N ALA A 30 12.59 -7.89 -3.50
CA ALA A 30 12.90 -8.62 -2.25
C ALA A 30 12.05 -8.27 -1.02
N GLU A 31 11.02 -7.46 -1.20
CA GLU A 31 10.12 -7.02 -0.15
C GLU A 31 8.69 -7.50 -0.38
N LEU A 32 7.99 -7.74 0.74
CA LEU A 32 6.59 -8.14 0.76
C LEU A 32 5.74 -6.97 1.20
N TYR A 33 4.65 -6.74 0.48
CA TYR A 33 3.72 -5.66 0.76
C TYR A 33 2.31 -6.21 0.95
N ARG A 34 1.49 -5.48 1.70
CA ARG A 34 0.04 -5.65 1.82
C ARG A 34 -0.65 -4.49 1.10
N LEU A 35 -1.77 -4.77 0.44
CA LEU A 35 -2.67 -3.75 -0.08
C LEU A 35 -3.30 -2.98 1.08
N CYS A 36 -3.09 -1.67 1.11
CA CYS A 36 -3.73 -0.79 2.08
C CYS A 36 -5.03 -0.20 1.51
N THR A 37 -4.99 0.29 0.27
CA THR A 37 -6.18 0.83 -0.39
C THR A 37 -6.03 0.87 -1.91
N THR A 38 -7.17 0.99 -2.58
CA THR A 38 -7.29 1.18 -4.02
C THR A 38 -8.03 2.48 -4.30
N HIS A 39 -7.48 3.29 -5.20
CA HIS A 39 -8.04 4.56 -5.65
C HIS A 39 -8.35 4.49 -7.14
N GLN A 40 -9.40 5.19 -7.58
CA GLN A 40 -9.66 5.36 -9.01
C GLN A 40 -8.60 6.25 -9.66
N ALA A 41 -8.49 6.21 -11.00
CA ALA A 41 -7.51 6.99 -11.73
C ALA A 41 -7.61 8.51 -11.47
N GLU A 42 -8.82 9.00 -11.26
CA GLU A 42 -9.16 10.39 -10.92
C GLU A 42 -8.59 10.81 -9.55
N ASP A 43 -8.43 9.85 -8.63
CA ASP A 43 -7.95 10.05 -7.27
C ASP A 43 -6.43 9.86 -7.14
N ARG A 44 -5.67 9.96 -8.24
CA ARG A 44 -4.20 9.82 -8.26
C ARG A 44 -3.51 10.61 -7.15
N GLN A 45 -3.92 11.86 -6.97
CA GLN A 45 -3.31 12.74 -5.98
C GLN A 45 -3.59 12.28 -4.56
N LYS A 46 -4.79 11.76 -4.28
CA LYS A 46 -5.12 11.19 -2.96
C LYS A 46 -4.27 9.95 -2.67
N ALA A 47 -4.12 9.06 -3.65
CA ALA A 47 -3.27 7.88 -3.52
C ALA A 47 -1.81 8.26 -3.22
N PHE A 48 -1.29 9.29 -3.91
CA PHE A 48 0.08 9.76 -3.70
C PHE A 48 0.26 10.46 -2.34
N CYS A 49 -0.66 11.33 -1.93
CA CYS A 49 -0.62 12.00 -0.63
C CYS A 49 -0.68 10.99 0.53
N LEU A 50 -1.55 9.97 0.42
CA LEU A 50 -1.62 8.88 1.38
C LEU A 50 -0.28 8.15 1.48
N ALA A 51 0.27 7.75 0.33
CA ALA A 51 1.51 7.01 0.29
C ALA A 51 2.69 7.81 0.86
N LEU A 52 2.72 9.12 0.60
CA LEU A 52 3.72 10.03 1.13
C LEU A 52 3.60 10.12 2.66
N SER A 53 2.38 10.36 3.18
CA SER A 53 2.13 10.40 4.63
C SER A 53 2.57 9.11 5.32
N LEU A 54 2.20 7.94 4.76
CA LEU A 54 2.65 6.65 5.28
C LEU A 54 4.18 6.51 5.28
N SER A 55 4.86 6.98 4.23
CA SER A 55 6.33 6.96 4.17
C SER A 55 6.99 7.93 5.15
N GLU A 56 6.39 9.08 5.40
CA GLU A 56 6.84 10.04 6.42
C GLU A 56 6.75 9.46 7.83
N HIS A 57 5.78 8.59 8.08
CA HIS A 57 5.64 7.83 9.33
C HIS A 57 6.55 6.58 9.39
N GLY A 58 7.50 6.45 8.46
CA GLY A 58 8.51 5.38 8.45
C GLY A 58 8.04 4.06 7.83
N ALA A 59 6.82 4.00 7.28
CA ALA A 59 6.39 2.82 6.56
C ALA A 59 7.12 2.71 5.22
N GLN A 60 7.43 1.49 4.80
CA GLN A 60 7.85 1.25 3.42
C GLN A 60 6.60 1.25 2.54
N VAL A 61 6.55 2.09 1.51
CA VAL A 61 5.34 2.28 0.71
C VAL A 61 5.66 2.20 -0.77
N CYS A 62 4.76 1.56 -1.52
CA CYS A 62 4.79 1.49 -2.97
C CYS A 62 3.40 1.78 -3.53
N ILE A 63 3.33 2.38 -4.71
CA ILE A 63 2.10 2.58 -5.48
C ILE A 63 2.24 1.75 -6.76
N THR A 64 1.23 0.96 -7.12
CA THR A 64 1.14 0.41 -8.46
C THR A 64 0.08 1.14 -9.26
N ALA A 65 0.43 1.57 -10.47
CA ALA A 65 -0.51 2.19 -11.39
C ALA A 65 -1.05 1.15 -12.40
N MET A 66 -2.37 1.11 -12.53
CA MET A 66 -3.09 0.47 -13.64
C MET A 66 -3.80 1.54 -14.47
N ARG A 67 -4.36 1.15 -15.62
CA ARG A 67 -5.09 2.09 -16.51
C ARG A 67 -6.18 2.89 -15.78
N ASN A 68 -6.91 2.24 -14.87
CA ASN A 68 -8.08 2.85 -14.23
C ASN A 68 -7.95 2.99 -12.71
N GLU A 69 -6.87 2.52 -12.09
CA GLU A 69 -6.74 2.52 -10.64
C GLU A 69 -5.29 2.64 -10.17
N TYR A 70 -5.12 3.16 -8.95
CA TYR A 70 -3.88 3.19 -8.20
C TYR A 70 -4.04 2.38 -6.93
N LYS A 71 -3.16 1.40 -6.70
CA LYS A 71 -3.12 0.65 -5.45
C LYS A 71 -1.97 1.14 -4.59
N VAL A 72 -2.24 1.40 -3.32
CA VAL A 72 -1.23 1.78 -2.32
C VAL A 72 -0.90 0.55 -1.49
N TRP A 73 0.39 0.22 -1.45
CA TRP A 73 0.93 -0.96 -0.83
C TRP A 73 1.88 -0.58 0.31
N VAL A 74 1.76 -1.26 1.44
CA VAL A 74 2.58 -1.02 2.61
C VAL A 74 3.42 -2.27 2.91
N GLY A 75 4.72 -2.09 3.06
CA GLY A 75 5.68 -3.15 3.33
C GLY A 75 5.37 -3.83 4.66
N LEU A 76 5.36 -5.16 4.66
CA LEU A 76 5.08 -5.98 5.84
C LEU A 76 6.25 -6.02 6.82
N ARG A 77 7.46 -5.68 6.36
CA ARG A 77 8.65 -5.57 7.21
C ARG A 77 8.66 -4.21 7.91
N ASN A 78 9.06 -4.17 9.18
CA ASN A 78 9.25 -2.98 10.01
C ASN A 78 7.99 -2.19 10.42
N LEU A 79 6.77 -2.68 10.14
CA LEU A 79 5.59 -2.11 10.78
C LEU A 79 5.53 -2.56 12.24
N PRO A 80 5.44 -1.64 13.21
CA PRO A 80 4.95 -2.00 14.53
C PRO A 80 3.61 -2.68 14.31
N THR A 81 3.41 -3.89 14.84
CA THR A 81 2.15 -4.62 14.71
C THR A 81 0.94 -3.75 15.09
N ALA A 82 1.10 -2.73 15.94
CA ALA A 82 0.04 -1.77 16.28
C ALA A 82 -0.26 -0.66 15.24
N ALA A 83 0.61 -0.39 14.26
CA ALA A 83 0.53 0.78 13.36
C ALA A 83 -0.34 0.57 12.12
N LEU A 84 -0.69 -0.67 11.79
CA LEU A 84 -1.59 -0.98 10.67
C LEU A 84 -3.06 -0.63 10.95
N THR A 85 -3.46 -0.45 12.23
CA THR A 85 -4.86 -0.17 12.59
C THR A 85 -5.27 1.30 12.62
N PRO A 86 -4.42 2.30 12.98
CA PRO A 86 -4.91 3.68 13.13
C PRO A 86 -4.92 4.47 11.81
N LEU A 87 -3.94 4.23 10.92
CA LEU A 87 -3.79 4.99 9.67
C LEU A 87 -4.88 4.67 8.63
N GLU A 88 -5.38 3.44 8.60
CA GLU A 88 -6.51 3.03 7.74
C GLU A 88 -7.84 3.63 8.23
N LYS A 89 -7.99 3.85 9.55
CA LYS A 89 -9.22 4.44 10.14
C LYS A 89 -9.22 5.97 10.16
N ALA A 90 -8.06 6.62 10.21
CA ALA A 90 -7.97 8.08 10.30
C ALA A 90 -8.28 8.83 8.99
N ILE A 91 -8.41 8.11 7.87
CA ILE A 91 -8.61 8.71 6.52
C ILE A 91 -10.04 8.44 6.00
N THR A 92 -10.83 7.67 6.76
CA THR A 92 -12.24 7.38 6.46
C THR A 92 -13.19 7.99 7.51
N ALA A 93 -12.71 8.92 8.34
CA ALA A 93 -13.49 9.63 9.35
C ALA A 93 -13.54 11.14 9.07
#